data_AF-A0AAV8EXA4-F1
#
_entry.id   AF-A0AAV8EXA4-F1
#
_cell.length_a   1.000
_cell.length_b   1.000
_cell.length_c   1.000
_cell.angle_alpha   90.00
_cell.angle_beta   90.00
_cell.angle_gamma   90.00
#
_symmetry.space_group_name_H-M   'P 1'
#
loop_
_entity.id
_entity.type
_entity.pdbx_description
1 polymer ?
#
loop_
_entity_poly.entity_id
_entity_poly.type
_entity_poly.pdbx_seq_one_letter_code
_entity_poly.pdbx_strand_id
1 'polypeptide(L)'
;MISPSDSSVDACPDSAANYLQTGDTASLPLLCHYPVKAQYLSNDPNYLSCSKQACVEQIGGICLQYACLGSVTFHVVNIRTDIEFVFFTGDFSLPCVLTRTNPIKFANPSAPLYGHVSSIDSTGTSMRLTWVSGDQTPQQVQYASGKSATSTVKTFTVADMCSASGIPSPAKDFGWHNPGYIHSAVMTGLLPSTTYSYKYGSSSVGWSNTLSLKTPPASGAANLTFIVYGDMGKAPLDQSVEHYIQPGSTSVASAIATDIDAHHIDSIFHIGDISYATGFLAEFF
;
A
#
# COMPACT_ATOMS: atom_id res chain seq x y z
N MET A 1 -5.12 -12.56 3.56
CA MET A 1 -5.12 -11.45 4.53
C MET A 1 -6.23 -10.50 4.13
N ILE A 2 -7.15 -10.21 5.04
CA ILE A 2 -8.25 -9.27 4.80
C ILE A 2 -8.07 -8.01 5.65
N SER A 3 -8.62 -6.90 5.19
CA SER A 3 -8.65 -5.62 5.89
C SER A 3 -9.86 -4.82 5.37
N PRO A 4 -10.74 -4.30 6.24
CA PRO A 4 -10.77 -4.50 7.69
C PRO A 4 -11.03 -5.96 8.09
N SER A 5 -10.93 -6.29 9.38
CA SER A 5 -11.11 -7.68 9.85
C SER A 5 -12.55 -8.21 9.72
N ASP A 6 -13.52 -7.33 9.52
CA ASP A 6 -14.94 -7.66 9.31
C ASP A 6 -15.34 -7.82 7.83
N SER A 7 -14.39 -7.71 6.90
CA SER A 7 -14.62 -7.97 5.47
C SER A 7 -15.16 -9.37 5.23
N SER A 8 -16.10 -9.50 4.28
CA SER A 8 -16.66 -10.81 3.94
C SER A 8 -15.59 -11.73 3.33
N VAL A 9 -15.57 -12.95 3.84
CA VAL A 9 -14.71 -14.06 3.37
C VAL A 9 -15.53 -15.19 2.76
N ASP A 10 -16.79 -14.91 2.42
CA ASP A 10 -17.64 -15.86 1.74
C ASP A 10 -17.12 -16.09 0.31
N ALA A 11 -17.20 -17.33 -0.15
CA ALA A 11 -16.87 -17.66 -1.53
C ALA A 11 -17.84 -16.94 -2.48
N CYS A 12 -17.30 -16.21 -3.45
CA CYS A 12 -18.07 -15.47 -4.45
C CYS A 12 -17.45 -15.71 -5.84
N PRO A 13 -17.81 -16.81 -6.52
CA PRO A 13 -17.27 -17.12 -7.85
C PRO A 13 -17.47 -15.98 -8.86
N ASP A 14 -18.56 -15.23 -8.73
CA ASP A 14 -18.90 -14.10 -9.61
C ASP A 14 -17.90 -12.93 -9.48
N SER A 15 -17.13 -12.85 -8.38
CA SER A 15 -16.06 -11.87 -8.22
C SER A 15 -14.95 -11.99 -9.29
N ALA A 16 -14.86 -13.15 -9.97
CA ALA A 16 -13.98 -13.34 -11.12
C ALA A 16 -14.23 -12.28 -12.21
N ALA A 17 -15.47 -11.84 -12.39
CA ALA A 17 -15.82 -10.79 -13.36
C ALA A 17 -15.16 -9.44 -13.01
N ASN A 18 -14.97 -9.13 -11.73
CA ASN A 18 -14.32 -7.88 -11.30
C ASN A 18 -12.84 -7.84 -11.68
N TYR A 19 -12.13 -8.96 -11.54
CA TYR A 19 -10.74 -9.09 -11.98
C TYR A 19 -10.64 -9.01 -13.52
N LEU A 20 -11.44 -9.81 -14.22
CA LEU A 20 -11.43 -9.88 -15.69
C LEU A 20 -11.80 -8.55 -16.36
N GLN A 21 -12.75 -7.79 -15.80
CA GLN A 21 -13.13 -6.47 -16.31
C GLN A 21 -11.96 -5.49 -16.32
N THR A 22 -11.03 -5.60 -15.37
CA THR A 22 -9.84 -4.76 -15.33
C THR A 22 -8.71 -5.28 -16.20
N GLY A 23 -8.84 -6.51 -16.73
CA GLY A 23 -7.86 -7.19 -17.57
C GLY A 23 -6.90 -8.10 -16.80
N ASP A 24 -7.10 -8.30 -15.50
CA ASP A 24 -6.32 -9.27 -14.72
C ASP A 24 -6.89 -10.67 -14.91
N THR A 25 -6.04 -11.56 -15.41
CA THR A 25 -6.36 -12.98 -15.69
C THR A 25 -5.63 -13.93 -14.76
N ALA A 26 -4.93 -13.41 -13.75
CA ALA A 26 -4.29 -14.19 -12.72
C ALA A 26 -5.33 -14.97 -11.90
N SER A 27 -4.90 -16.11 -11.34
CA SER A 27 -5.69 -16.82 -10.35
C SER A 27 -5.64 -16.05 -9.03
N LEU A 28 -6.75 -15.39 -8.69
CA LEU A 28 -6.91 -14.60 -7.46
C LEU A 28 -8.09 -15.14 -6.63
N PRO A 29 -8.09 -14.94 -5.29
CA PRO A 29 -9.13 -15.47 -4.43
C PRO A 29 -10.53 -14.93 -4.77
N LEU A 30 -11.46 -15.84 -5.05
CA LEU A 30 -12.84 -15.52 -5.37
C LEU A 30 -13.69 -15.37 -4.10
N LEU A 31 -13.49 -14.25 -3.41
CA LEU A 31 -14.21 -13.87 -2.19
C LEU A 31 -15.26 -12.78 -2.47
N CYS A 32 -16.20 -12.58 -1.55
CA CYS A 32 -17.17 -11.47 -1.62
C CYS A 32 -16.55 -10.08 -1.41
N HIS A 33 -15.36 -10.00 -0.83
CA HIS A 33 -14.60 -8.77 -0.65
C HIS A 33 -13.14 -9.01 -1.04
N TYR A 34 -12.50 -8.01 -1.66
CA TYR A 34 -11.15 -8.14 -2.14
C TYR A 34 -10.18 -8.36 -0.96
N PRO A 35 -9.44 -9.49 -0.91
CA PRO A 35 -8.39 -9.64 0.09
C PRO A 35 -7.20 -8.75 -0.30
N VAL A 36 -6.64 -8.03 0.67
CA VAL A 36 -5.47 -7.16 0.44
C VAL A 36 -4.29 -7.93 -0.16
N LYS A 37 -4.07 -9.17 0.27
CA LYS A 37 -3.10 -10.10 -0.32
C LYS A 37 -3.34 -11.55 0.12
N ALA A 38 -2.92 -12.52 -0.67
CA ALA A 38 -3.03 -13.94 -0.35
C ALA A 38 -1.74 -14.70 -0.63
N GLN A 39 -1.51 -15.81 0.07
CA GLN A 39 -0.38 -16.71 -0.17
C GLN A 39 -0.86 -18.15 -0.10
N TYR A 40 -0.24 -19.00 -0.91
CA TYR A 40 -0.39 -20.44 -0.76
C TYR A 40 0.46 -20.94 0.40
N LEU A 41 -0.09 -21.82 1.24
CA LEU A 41 0.70 -22.46 2.29
C LEU A 41 1.77 -23.42 1.72
N SER A 42 1.64 -23.82 0.45
CA SER A 42 2.68 -24.57 -0.29
C SER A 42 3.95 -23.75 -0.56
N ASN A 43 3.94 -22.45 -0.30
CA ASN A 43 5.15 -21.62 -0.24
C ASN A 43 6.11 -22.10 0.87
N ASP A 44 5.60 -22.77 1.91
CA ASP A 44 6.44 -23.56 2.82
C ASP A 44 6.73 -24.93 2.20
N PRO A 45 7.99 -25.25 1.83
CA PRO A 45 8.35 -26.52 1.20
C PRO A 45 8.09 -27.75 2.11
N ASN A 46 7.93 -27.53 3.42
CA ASN A 46 7.65 -28.59 4.39
C ASN A 46 6.17 -28.95 4.48
N TYR A 47 5.27 -28.08 3.99
CA TYR A 47 3.84 -28.25 4.21
C TYR A 47 3.27 -29.40 3.37
N LEU A 48 3.47 -29.38 2.05
CA LEU A 48 2.94 -30.41 1.14
C LEU A 48 3.58 -31.78 1.37
N SER A 49 4.87 -31.80 1.72
CA SER A 49 5.59 -33.04 2.06
C SER A 49 5.27 -33.54 3.47
N CYS A 50 4.56 -32.74 4.28
CA CYS A 50 4.27 -33.02 5.68
C CYS A 50 5.53 -33.36 6.51
N SER A 51 6.68 -32.77 6.18
CA SER A 51 7.96 -33.08 6.83
C SER A 51 8.04 -32.55 8.27
N LYS A 52 7.20 -31.55 8.58
CA LYS A 52 6.96 -31.05 9.94
C LYS A 52 5.55 -31.42 10.36
N GLN A 53 5.42 -32.06 11.52
CA GLN A 53 4.14 -32.51 12.04
C GLN A 53 3.97 -32.08 13.49
N ALA A 54 2.74 -31.73 13.87
CA ALA A 54 2.33 -31.60 15.27
C ALA A 54 1.29 -32.65 15.60
N CYS A 55 1.39 -33.22 16.80
CA CYS A 55 0.31 -34.01 17.34
C CYS A 55 -0.87 -33.09 17.68
N VAL A 56 -2.05 -33.36 17.13
CA VAL A 56 -3.27 -32.60 17.40
C VAL A 56 -4.26 -33.35 18.30
N GLU A 57 -4.12 -34.66 18.40
CA GLU A 57 -4.92 -35.49 19.30
C GLU A 57 -4.04 -36.55 19.97
N GLN A 58 -4.07 -36.60 21.32
CA GLN A 58 -3.23 -37.48 22.12
C GLN A 58 -4.03 -38.18 23.21
N ILE A 59 -3.87 -39.50 23.32
CA ILE A 59 -4.44 -40.31 24.41
C ILE A 59 -3.32 -41.13 25.06
N GLY A 60 -3.17 -41.01 26.38
CA GLY A 60 -2.21 -41.80 27.14
C GLY A 60 -0.74 -41.61 26.74
N GLY A 61 -0.36 -40.44 26.19
CA GLY A 61 1.00 -40.20 25.72
C GLY A 61 1.25 -40.59 24.25
N ILE A 62 0.29 -41.25 23.60
CA ILE A 62 0.38 -41.68 22.21
C ILE A 62 -0.39 -40.68 21.34
N CYS A 63 0.26 -40.19 20.29
CA CYS A 63 -0.39 -39.34 19.30
C CYS A 63 -1.27 -40.18 18.37
N LEU A 64 -2.55 -39.84 18.26
CA LEU A 64 -3.52 -40.49 17.38
C LEU A 64 -3.67 -39.77 16.05
N GLN A 65 -3.47 -38.46 16.03
CA GLN A 65 -3.61 -37.66 14.83
C GLN A 65 -2.48 -36.62 14.74
N TYR A 66 -1.84 -36.59 13.58
CA TYR A 66 -0.83 -35.59 13.23
C TYR A 66 -1.41 -34.60 12.21
N ALA A 67 -1.10 -33.32 12.40
CA ALA A 67 -1.31 -32.28 11.40
C ALA A 67 0.03 -31.86 10.80
N CYS A 68 0.03 -31.62 9.49
CA CYS A 68 1.17 -31.04 8.80
C CYS A 68 1.30 -29.56 9.17
N LEU A 69 2.51 -29.14 9.49
CA LEU A 69 2.81 -27.76 9.85
C LEU A 69 3.39 -27.02 8.65
N GLY A 70 2.91 -25.80 8.44
CA GLY A 70 3.43 -24.86 7.45
C GLY A 70 3.40 -23.44 8.00
N SER A 71 4.29 -22.61 7.49
CA SER A 71 4.37 -21.20 7.85
C SER A 71 4.64 -20.34 6.63
N VAL A 72 3.90 -19.25 6.50
CA VAL A 72 4.13 -18.22 5.48
C VAL A 72 4.34 -16.88 6.17
N THR A 73 5.09 -15.99 5.51
CA THR A 73 5.40 -14.66 6.04
C THR A 73 4.80 -13.60 5.13
N PHE A 74 4.06 -12.67 5.71
CA PHE A 74 3.51 -11.52 5.02
C PHE A 74 4.29 -10.24 5.41
N HIS A 75 4.72 -9.49 4.41
CA HIS A 75 5.15 -8.11 4.53
C HIS A 75 3.90 -7.21 4.52
N VAL A 76 3.62 -6.61 5.67
CA VAL A 76 2.40 -5.82 5.89
C VAL A 76 2.77 -4.36 6.14
N VAL A 77 2.13 -3.48 5.38
CA VAL A 77 2.22 -2.02 5.57
C VAL A 77 0.99 -1.53 6.34
N ASN A 78 1.12 -0.40 7.05
CA ASN A 78 0.01 0.18 7.80
C ASN A 78 -1.09 0.67 6.87
N ILE A 79 -2.13 -0.16 6.72
CA ILE A 79 -3.30 0.08 5.87
C ILE A 79 -4.50 0.65 6.65
N ARG A 80 -4.22 1.25 7.84
CA ARG A 80 -5.14 2.00 8.72
C ARG A 80 -6.22 1.21 9.43
N THR A 81 -6.66 0.12 8.85
CA THR A 81 -7.66 -0.78 9.43
C THR A 81 -6.96 -1.99 10.03
N ASP A 82 -7.67 -2.73 10.87
CA ASP A 82 -7.17 -3.98 11.41
C ASP A 82 -7.12 -5.06 10.32
N ILE A 83 -6.20 -6.00 10.50
CA ILE A 83 -6.01 -7.10 9.57
C ILE A 83 -6.39 -8.42 10.23
N GLU A 84 -6.86 -9.36 9.43
CA GLU A 84 -7.08 -10.74 9.86
C GLU A 84 -6.48 -11.70 8.82
N PHE A 85 -5.87 -12.78 9.31
CA PHE A 85 -5.42 -13.88 8.47
C PHE A 85 -6.44 -15.01 8.53
N VAL A 86 -6.93 -15.39 7.37
CA VAL A 86 -7.91 -16.48 7.22
C VAL A 86 -7.25 -17.58 6.40
N PHE A 87 -7.32 -18.80 6.93
CA PHE A 87 -6.78 -19.97 6.26
C PHE A 87 -7.92 -20.69 5.53
N PHE A 88 -7.71 -20.95 4.25
CA PHE A 88 -8.71 -21.54 3.37
C PHE A 88 -8.24 -22.90 2.83
N THR A 89 -9.20 -23.78 2.56
CA THR A 89 -9.07 -24.89 1.62
C THR A 89 -9.85 -24.57 0.33
N GLY A 90 -9.79 -25.46 -0.67
CA GLY A 90 -10.55 -25.29 -1.92
C GLY A 90 -9.92 -24.33 -2.94
N ASP A 91 -8.64 -23.97 -2.72
CA ASP A 91 -7.87 -23.05 -3.58
C ASP A 91 -8.54 -21.65 -3.69
N PHE A 92 -8.06 -20.80 -4.60
CA PHE A 92 -8.62 -19.48 -4.85
C PHE A 92 -9.96 -19.51 -5.57
N SER A 93 -10.30 -20.59 -6.27
CA SER A 93 -11.56 -20.68 -7.04
C SER A 93 -12.79 -20.98 -6.18
N LEU A 94 -12.65 -21.80 -5.14
CA LEU A 94 -13.73 -22.17 -4.23
C LEU A 94 -13.25 -22.12 -2.76
N PRO A 95 -12.84 -20.95 -2.28
CA PRO A 95 -12.25 -20.80 -0.95
C PRO A 95 -13.24 -21.20 0.14
N CYS A 96 -12.82 -22.12 1.01
CA CYS A 96 -13.59 -22.56 2.17
C CYS A 96 -12.78 -22.32 3.44
N VAL A 97 -13.33 -21.53 4.36
CA VAL A 97 -12.64 -21.14 5.60
C VAL A 97 -12.40 -22.37 6.47
N LEU A 98 -11.14 -22.61 6.83
CA LEU A 98 -10.72 -23.60 7.82
C LEU A 98 -10.55 -22.98 9.20
N THR A 99 -9.88 -21.83 9.28
CA THR A 99 -9.67 -21.12 10.55
C THR A 99 -9.32 -19.65 10.32
N ARG A 100 -9.41 -18.84 11.39
CA ARG A 100 -9.12 -17.41 11.41
C ARG A 100 -8.19 -17.10 12.58
N THR A 101 -7.29 -16.15 12.40
CA THR A 101 -6.53 -15.57 13.52
C THR A 101 -7.40 -14.57 14.27
N ASN A 102 -6.96 -14.13 15.45
CA ASN A 102 -7.53 -12.91 16.04
C ASN A 102 -7.16 -11.70 15.15
N PRO A 103 -8.03 -10.67 15.05
CA PRO A 103 -7.68 -9.42 14.38
C PRO A 103 -6.45 -8.76 15.00
N ILE A 104 -5.58 -8.22 14.15
CA ILE A 104 -4.33 -7.56 14.52
C ILE A 104 -4.46 -6.08 14.16
N LYS A 105 -4.12 -5.20 15.11
CA LYS A 105 -4.14 -3.74 14.92
C LYS A 105 -2.73 -3.19 14.79
N PHE A 106 -2.56 -2.20 13.92
CA PHE A 106 -1.34 -1.40 13.92
C PHE A 106 -1.26 -0.58 15.20
N ALA A 107 -0.05 -0.38 15.73
CA ALA A 107 0.15 0.40 16.97
C ALA A 107 -0.37 1.84 16.85
N ASN A 108 -0.27 2.43 15.64
CA ASN A 108 -0.84 3.73 15.33
C ASN A 108 -1.41 3.72 13.89
N PRO A 109 -2.68 3.29 13.71
CA PRO A 109 -3.29 3.23 12.38
C PRO A 109 -3.51 4.61 11.75
N SER A 110 -3.55 5.66 12.58
CA SER A 110 -3.72 7.05 12.14
C SER A 110 -2.41 7.74 11.76
N ALA A 111 -1.26 7.07 11.89
CA ALA A 111 0.06 7.64 11.61
C ALA A 111 0.12 8.30 10.22
N PRO A 112 0.84 9.42 10.08
CA PRO A 112 1.10 10.04 8.78
C PRO A 112 2.11 9.20 7.99
N LEU A 113 1.72 8.77 6.79
CA LEU A 113 2.49 7.86 5.93
C LEU A 113 2.69 8.45 4.52
N TYR A 114 3.68 7.93 3.81
CA TYR A 114 3.87 8.11 2.36
C TYR A 114 3.91 9.58 1.91
N GLY A 115 4.80 10.36 2.52
CA GLY A 115 5.00 11.77 2.16
C GLY A 115 5.65 11.91 0.78
N HIS A 116 4.95 12.56 -0.15
CA HIS A 116 5.41 12.85 -1.50
C HIS A 116 5.59 14.35 -1.68
N VAL A 117 6.77 14.74 -2.19
CA VAL A 117 7.10 16.14 -2.48
C VAL A 117 6.94 16.41 -3.96
N SER A 118 6.36 17.55 -4.31
CA SER A 118 6.27 18.03 -5.69
C SER A 118 6.57 19.51 -5.83
N SER A 119 7.18 19.88 -6.94
CA SER A 119 7.37 21.28 -7.33
C SER A 119 6.02 21.93 -7.63
N ILE A 120 5.85 23.19 -7.24
CA ILE A 120 4.64 23.97 -7.50
C ILE A 120 4.80 24.85 -8.73
N ASP A 121 6.02 25.34 -8.93
CA ASP A 121 6.42 26.20 -10.04
C ASP A 121 7.93 26.00 -10.33
N SER A 122 8.47 26.79 -11.26
CA SER A 122 9.87 26.75 -11.67
C SER A 122 10.80 27.69 -10.88
N THR A 123 10.31 28.28 -9.77
CA THR A 123 11.11 29.24 -8.98
C THR A 123 12.06 28.55 -8.01
N GLY A 124 11.74 27.32 -7.56
CA GLY A 124 12.47 26.64 -6.49
C GLY A 124 12.31 27.27 -5.10
N THR A 125 11.35 28.19 -4.95
CA THR A 125 11.10 28.91 -3.68
C THR A 125 9.94 28.35 -2.86
N SER A 126 9.23 27.37 -3.42
CA SER A 126 8.15 26.66 -2.74
C SER A 126 8.06 25.21 -3.19
N MET A 127 7.65 24.33 -2.27
CA MET A 127 7.49 22.89 -2.53
C MET A 127 6.22 22.41 -1.82
N ARG A 128 5.43 21.57 -2.50
CA ARG A 128 4.23 20.95 -1.93
C ARG A 128 4.61 19.62 -1.32
N LEU A 129 4.14 19.37 -0.11
CA LEU A 129 4.19 18.05 0.52
C LEU A 129 2.77 17.51 0.63
N THR A 130 2.55 16.29 0.17
CA THR A 130 1.28 15.56 0.27
C THR A 130 1.53 14.23 0.97
N TRP A 131 0.67 13.86 1.92
CA TRP A 131 0.77 12.60 2.67
C TRP A 131 -0.60 12.11 3.08
N VAL A 132 -0.67 10.89 3.63
CA VAL A 132 -1.94 10.27 4.01
C VAL A 132 -1.94 9.85 5.48
N SER A 133 -3.03 10.11 6.20
CA SER A 133 -3.21 9.70 7.61
C SER A 133 -4.61 9.14 7.86
N GLY A 134 -4.85 8.61 9.07
CA GLY A 134 -6.18 8.18 9.51
C GLY A 134 -6.99 9.24 10.26
N ASP A 135 -6.61 10.52 10.17
CA ASP A 135 -7.25 11.62 10.92
C ASP A 135 -7.56 12.81 10.00
N GLN A 136 -8.81 13.27 10.00
CA GLN A 136 -9.29 14.35 9.15
C GLN A 136 -8.81 15.75 9.57
N THR A 137 -8.29 15.88 10.79
CA THR A 137 -7.85 17.16 11.36
C THR A 137 -6.62 17.65 10.59
N PRO A 138 -6.56 18.93 10.21
CA PRO A 138 -5.36 19.52 9.64
C PRO A 138 -4.11 19.21 10.47
N GLN A 139 -3.09 18.72 9.79
CA GLN A 139 -1.76 18.42 10.33
C GLN A 139 -0.77 19.48 9.84
N GLN A 140 0.50 19.36 10.20
CA GLN A 140 1.53 20.32 9.82
C GLN A 140 2.71 19.64 9.16
N VAL A 141 3.36 20.37 8.25
CA VAL A 141 4.77 20.16 7.91
C VAL A 141 5.61 21.13 8.71
N GLN A 142 6.69 20.66 9.33
CA GLN A 142 7.72 21.46 9.98
C GLN A 142 8.99 21.38 9.15
N TYR A 143 9.60 22.53 8.82
CA TYR A 143 10.73 22.62 7.90
C TYR A 143 11.63 23.81 8.22
N ALA A 144 12.82 23.85 7.61
CA ALA A 144 13.76 24.98 7.68
C ALA A 144 14.03 25.49 9.12
N SER A 145 14.20 24.56 10.07
CA SER A 145 14.56 24.84 11.46
C SER A 145 13.70 25.90 12.16
N GLY A 146 12.37 25.82 11.98
CA GLY A 146 11.42 26.65 12.73
C GLY A 146 10.19 27.11 11.95
N LYS A 147 10.16 26.89 10.63
CA LYS A 147 8.95 27.16 9.83
C LYS A 147 7.96 26.00 9.94
N SER A 148 6.68 26.31 9.84
CA SER A 148 5.63 25.32 9.65
C SER A 148 4.59 25.78 8.64
N ALA A 149 3.89 24.82 8.05
CA ALA A 149 2.72 25.07 7.23
C ALA A 149 1.63 24.04 7.56
N THR A 150 0.40 24.53 7.69
CA THR A 150 -0.77 23.69 7.98
C THR A 150 -1.30 23.06 6.69
N SER A 151 -1.66 21.78 6.74
CA SER A 151 -2.24 21.06 5.61
C SER A 151 -3.68 21.46 5.36
N THR A 152 -4.08 21.54 4.10
CA THR A 152 -5.47 21.28 3.71
C THR A 152 -5.72 19.78 3.66
N VAL A 153 -6.95 19.34 3.90
CA VAL A 153 -7.30 17.91 3.99
C VAL A 153 -8.40 17.59 3.00
N LYS A 154 -8.25 16.47 2.29
CA LYS A 154 -9.25 15.91 1.39
C LYS A 154 -9.39 14.41 1.64
N THR A 155 -10.53 13.88 1.26
CA THR A 155 -10.77 12.44 1.18
C THR A 155 -11.74 12.18 0.03
N PHE A 156 -11.99 10.92 -0.28
CA PHE A 156 -13.03 10.48 -1.19
C PHE A 156 -13.72 9.26 -0.58
N THR A 157 -14.95 9.02 -1.03
CA THR A 157 -15.85 7.98 -0.55
C THR A 157 -16.28 7.10 -1.72
N VAL A 158 -16.99 6.00 -1.42
CA VAL A 158 -17.60 5.13 -2.45
C VAL A 158 -18.45 5.95 -3.44
N ALA A 159 -19.11 7.01 -2.98
CA ALA A 159 -19.96 7.86 -3.80
C ALA A 159 -19.18 8.64 -4.87
N ASP A 160 -17.89 8.87 -4.66
CA ASP A 160 -17.02 9.59 -5.61
C ASP A 160 -16.48 8.68 -6.72
N MET A 161 -16.63 7.36 -6.59
CA MET A 161 -16.21 6.42 -7.62
C MET A 161 -17.20 6.40 -8.79
N CYS A 162 -16.72 6.07 -9.98
CA CYS A 162 -17.56 5.93 -11.17
C CYS A 162 -17.80 4.45 -11.51
N SER A 163 -18.94 4.18 -12.15
CA SER A 163 -19.24 2.89 -12.79
C SER A 163 -19.70 3.14 -14.21
N ALA A 164 -19.40 2.20 -15.11
CA ALA A 164 -20.02 2.19 -16.42
C ALA A 164 -21.50 1.74 -16.31
N SER A 165 -22.33 2.17 -17.25
CA SER A 165 -23.75 1.77 -17.26
C SER A 165 -23.87 0.24 -17.41
N GLY A 166 -24.57 -0.40 -16.47
CA GLY A 166 -24.78 -1.85 -16.46
C GLY A 166 -23.56 -2.69 -16.05
N ILE A 167 -22.42 -2.06 -15.72
CA ILE A 167 -21.19 -2.75 -15.30
C ILE A 167 -20.65 -2.06 -14.04
N PRO A 168 -20.94 -2.59 -12.84
CA PRO A 168 -20.39 -2.10 -11.59
C PRO A 168 -18.85 -2.06 -11.63
N SER A 169 -18.25 -1.01 -11.09
CA SER A 169 -16.81 -0.92 -10.96
C SER A 169 -16.39 -1.56 -9.64
N PRO A 170 -15.31 -2.37 -9.59
CA PRO A 170 -14.78 -2.90 -8.34
C PRO A 170 -14.49 -1.80 -7.31
N ALA A 171 -14.20 -0.58 -7.77
CA ALA A 171 -13.97 0.57 -6.91
C ALA A 171 -15.19 0.94 -6.03
N LYS A 172 -16.41 0.54 -6.41
CA LYS A 172 -17.63 0.86 -5.64
C LYS A 172 -18.02 -0.18 -4.62
N ASP A 173 -17.45 -1.37 -4.70
CA ASP A 173 -17.90 -2.52 -3.93
C ASP A 173 -16.72 -3.41 -3.53
N PHE A 174 -16.41 -4.41 -4.35
CA PHE A 174 -15.50 -5.50 -4.10
C PHE A 174 -14.09 -5.02 -3.75
N GLY A 175 -13.57 -4.06 -4.50
CA GLY A 175 -12.24 -3.47 -4.33
C GLY A 175 -12.22 -2.19 -3.49
N TRP A 176 -13.34 -1.76 -2.91
CA TRP A 176 -13.36 -0.55 -2.10
C TRP A 176 -12.57 -0.72 -0.79
N HIS A 177 -11.66 0.21 -0.53
CA HIS A 177 -10.94 0.35 0.73
C HIS A 177 -10.90 1.83 1.13
N ASN A 178 -11.16 2.13 2.40
CA ASN A 178 -11.20 3.53 2.85
C ASN A 178 -9.80 4.16 2.73
N PRO A 179 -9.65 5.30 2.02
CA PRO A 179 -8.35 5.90 1.77
C PRO A 179 -7.73 6.60 2.99
N GLY A 180 -8.51 6.82 4.05
CA GLY A 180 -8.17 7.76 5.11
C GLY A 180 -8.27 9.20 4.60
N TYR A 181 -7.30 10.02 4.96
CA TYR A 181 -7.30 11.45 4.67
C TYR A 181 -5.99 11.88 4.03
N ILE A 182 -6.10 12.60 2.91
CA ILE A 182 -4.99 13.13 2.12
C ILE A 182 -4.74 14.57 2.57
N HIS A 183 -3.58 14.79 3.16
CA HIS A 183 -3.11 16.09 3.62
C HIS A 183 -2.19 16.72 2.59
N SER A 184 -2.34 18.01 2.31
CA SER A 184 -1.43 18.76 1.42
C SER A 184 -1.08 20.12 2.02
N ALA A 185 0.21 20.38 2.19
CA ALA A 185 0.76 21.64 2.69
C ALA A 185 1.81 22.19 1.73
N VAL A 186 1.99 23.50 1.72
CA VAL A 186 3.00 24.18 0.88
C VAL A 186 4.07 24.80 1.78
N MET A 187 5.31 24.36 1.59
CA MET A 187 6.50 24.97 2.20
C MET A 187 6.90 26.18 1.36
N THR A 188 7.03 27.36 1.97
CA THR A 188 7.29 28.63 1.29
C THR A 188 8.51 29.36 1.83
N GLY A 189 9.01 30.32 1.04
CA GLY A 189 10.21 31.07 1.38
C GLY A 189 11.43 30.16 1.49
N LEU A 190 11.50 29.16 0.60
CA LEU A 190 12.67 28.34 0.39
C LEU A 190 13.62 29.07 -0.56
N LEU A 191 14.90 28.74 -0.47
CA LEU A 191 15.89 29.14 -1.44
C LEU A 191 16.04 28.02 -2.49
N PRO A 192 16.26 28.35 -3.77
CA PRO A 192 16.57 27.35 -4.80
C PRO A 192 17.85 26.59 -4.49
N SER A 193 18.01 25.38 -5.04
CA SER A 193 19.20 24.53 -4.90
C SER A 193 19.67 24.33 -3.44
N THR A 194 18.75 24.35 -2.48
CA THR A 194 19.05 24.33 -1.04
C THR A 194 18.40 23.12 -0.38
N THR A 195 19.15 22.46 0.50
CA THR A 195 18.64 21.30 1.24
C THR A 195 17.97 21.73 2.53
N TYR A 196 16.76 21.24 2.76
CA TYR A 196 15.96 21.47 3.96
C TYR A 196 15.57 20.14 4.60
N SER A 197 15.75 20.04 5.92
CA SER A 197 15.11 18.98 6.68
C SER A 197 13.63 19.32 6.92
N TYR A 198 12.77 18.31 6.87
CA TYR A 198 11.36 18.44 7.16
C TYR A 198 10.78 17.18 7.82
N LYS A 199 9.65 17.35 8.50
CA LYS A 199 8.80 16.25 8.99
C LYS A 199 7.34 16.67 8.95
N TYR A 200 6.42 15.72 8.94
CA TYR A 200 5.00 16.00 8.82
C TYR A 200 4.15 15.15 9.76
N GLY A 201 3.01 15.69 10.20
CA GLY A 201 2.12 15.04 11.16
C GLY A 201 1.55 16.00 12.19
N SER A 202 1.22 15.48 13.37
CA SER A 202 0.73 16.26 14.52
C SER A 202 1.07 15.56 15.84
N SER A 203 0.83 16.24 16.96
CA SER A 203 0.90 15.59 18.28
C SER A 203 -0.18 14.51 18.49
N SER A 204 -1.31 14.58 17.80
CA SER A 204 -2.42 13.63 17.95
C SER A 204 -2.19 12.32 17.21
N VAL A 205 -1.64 12.37 16.00
CA VAL A 205 -1.38 11.16 15.17
C VAL A 205 0.10 10.77 15.09
N GLY A 206 0.96 11.50 15.78
CA GLY A 206 2.41 11.35 15.67
C GLY A 206 3.02 12.09 14.49
N TRP A 207 4.35 12.07 14.45
CA TRP A 207 5.15 12.71 13.41
C TRP A 207 5.87 11.66 12.58
N SER A 208 6.07 11.94 11.29
CA SER A 208 6.99 11.20 10.45
C SER A 208 8.41 11.26 11.00
N ASN A 209 9.28 10.37 10.51
CA ASN A 209 10.72 10.59 10.61
C ASN A 209 11.11 11.93 9.95
N THR A 210 12.21 12.51 10.41
CA THR A 210 12.81 13.67 9.74
C THR A 210 13.42 13.23 8.42
N LEU A 211 13.02 13.88 7.35
CA LEU A 211 13.45 13.65 5.97
C LEU A 211 14.21 14.88 5.46
N SER A 212 14.86 14.74 4.31
CA SER A 212 15.57 15.85 3.65
C SER A 212 15.07 16.03 2.23
N LEU A 213 14.96 17.29 1.81
CA LEU A 213 14.56 17.70 0.47
C LEU A 213 15.55 18.74 -0.05
N LYS A 214 16.05 18.55 -1.27
CA LYS A 214 16.76 19.58 -2.02
C LYS A 214 15.78 20.28 -2.96
N THR A 215 15.64 21.59 -2.85
CA THR A 215 14.82 22.38 -3.78
C THR A 215 15.43 22.39 -5.18
N PRO A 216 14.60 22.46 -6.23
CA PRO A 216 15.13 22.56 -7.58
C PRO A 216 15.89 23.88 -7.78
N PRO A 217 16.79 23.96 -8.78
CA PRO A 217 17.36 25.23 -9.18
C PRO A 217 16.27 26.16 -9.69
N ALA A 218 16.50 27.47 -9.54
CA ALA A 218 15.65 28.46 -10.18
C ALA A 218 15.74 28.30 -11.71
N SER A 219 14.64 28.60 -12.40
CA SER A 219 14.59 28.56 -13.86
C SER A 219 15.78 29.28 -14.51
N GLY A 220 16.49 28.59 -15.40
CA GLY A 220 17.66 29.11 -16.11
C GLY A 220 18.96 29.20 -15.30
N ALA A 221 18.97 28.79 -14.02
CA ALA A 221 20.13 28.95 -13.15
C ALA A 221 21.14 27.79 -13.18
N ALA A 222 20.69 26.55 -13.45
CA ALA A 222 21.55 25.38 -13.45
C ALA A 222 20.96 24.21 -14.24
N ASN A 223 21.80 23.21 -14.48
CA ASN A 223 21.38 21.91 -15.00
C ASN A 223 20.57 21.16 -13.93
N LEU A 224 19.63 20.33 -14.39
CA LEU A 224 18.79 19.46 -13.58
C LEU A 224 18.92 18.04 -14.14
N THR A 225 19.20 17.06 -13.28
CA THR A 225 19.14 15.65 -13.66
C THR A 225 17.79 15.08 -13.23
N PHE A 226 17.10 14.38 -14.12
CA PHE A 226 15.81 13.79 -13.81
C PHE A 226 15.67 12.39 -14.39
N ILE A 227 14.84 11.57 -13.74
CA ILE A 227 14.40 10.27 -14.24
C ILE A 227 12.97 10.40 -14.75
N VAL A 228 12.67 9.77 -15.89
CA VAL A 228 11.31 9.65 -16.43
C VAL A 228 11.00 8.18 -16.67
N TYR A 229 9.83 7.72 -16.22
CA TYR A 229 9.31 6.40 -16.53
C TYR A 229 7.78 6.41 -16.48
N GLY A 230 7.15 5.44 -17.15
CA GLY A 230 5.73 5.13 -17.02
C GLY A 230 5.56 3.69 -16.57
N ASP A 231 4.32 3.29 -16.29
CA ASP A 231 3.93 1.88 -16.26
C ASP A 231 4.68 1.06 -15.19
N MET A 232 5.13 1.70 -14.11
CA MET A 232 5.90 1.02 -13.07
C MET A 232 5.05 0.00 -12.33
N GLY A 233 3.84 0.42 -11.93
CA GLY A 233 2.97 -0.43 -11.14
C GLY A 233 3.54 -0.75 -9.76
N LYS A 234 3.19 -1.92 -9.25
CA LYS A 234 3.57 -2.41 -7.93
C LYS A 234 3.76 -3.93 -7.91
N ALA A 235 4.47 -4.42 -6.92
CA ALA A 235 4.60 -5.84 -6.63
C ALA A 235 4.84 -6.05 -5.13
N PRO A 236 4.41 -7.20 -4.58
CA PRO A 236 4.65 -7.49 -3.18
C PRO A 236 6.14 -7.75 -2.91
N LEU A 237 6.59 -7.40 -1.70
CA LEU A 237 7.94 -7.71 -1.21
C LEU A 237 8.05 -9.11 -0.59
N ASP A 238 6.95 -9.87 -0.61
CA ASP A 238 6.84 -11.24 -0.15
C ASP A 238 6.27 -12.12 -1.27
N GLN A 239 5.96 -13.39 -0.98
CA GLN A 239 5.45 -14.34 -1.98
C GLN A 239 3.92 -14.23 -2.17
N SER A 240 3.32 -13.08 -1.86
CA SER A 240 1.89 -12.88 -2.02
C SER A 240 1.48 -12.78 -3.48
N VAL A 241 0.24 -13.18 -3.73
CA VAL A 241 -0.54 -12.77 -4.89
C VAL A 241 -1.48 -11.64 -4.47
N GLU A 242 -1.69 -10.74 -5.41
CA GLU A 242 -2.51 -9.53 -5.31
C GLU A 242 -2.90 -9.12 -6.72
N HIS A 243 -3.93 -8.31 -6.84
CA HIS A 243 -4.41 -7.78 -8.10
C HIS A 243 -3.30 -7.02 -8.85
N TYR A 244 -3.08 -7.36 -10.11
CA TYR A 244 -2.12 -6.74 -11.02
C TYR A 244 -0.71 -6.53 -10.46
N ILE A 245 0.11 -7.59 -10.49
CA ILE A 245 1.52 -7.53 -10.13
C ILE A 245 2.37 -7.13 -11.36
N GLN A 246 3.22 -6.11 -11.19
CA GLN A 246 4.28 -5.72 -12.13
C GLN A 246 5.64 -6.08 -11.52
N PRO A 247 6.22 -7.26 -11.83
CA PRO A 247 7.43 -7.74 -11.15
C PRO A 247 8.64 -6.80 -11.25
N GLY A 248 8.71 -6.00 -12.33
CA GLY A 248 9.77 -5.01 -12.54
C GLY A 248 9.69 -3.79 -11.62
N SER A 249 8.54 -3.51 -11.01
CA SER A 249 8.30 -2.33 -10.16
C SER A 249 9.32 -2.20 -9.03
N THR A 250 9.63 -3.31 -8.34
CA THR A 250 10.58 -3.34 -7.22
C THR A 250 12.01 -3.04 -7.66
N SER A 251 12.40 -3.52 -8.85
CA SER A 251 13.73 -3.27 -9.41
C SER A 251 13.87 -1.80 -9.83
N VAL A 252 12.84 -1.22 -10.45
CA VAL A 252 12.81 0.20 -10.83
C VAL A 252 12.85 1.09 -9.58
N ALA A 253 12.01 0.81 -8.58
CA ALA A 253 11.99 1.55 -7.32
C ALA A 253 13.35 1.48 -6.59
N SER A 254 13.98 0.29 -6.57
CA SER A 254 15.31 0.11 -5.95
C SER A 254 16.41 0.86 -6.69
N ALA A 255 16.39 0.88 -8.03
CA ALA A 255 17.36 1.64 -8.83
C ALA A 255 17.22 3.15 -8.58
N ILE A 256 15.98 3.65 -8.59
CA ILE A 256 15.70 5.07 -8.30
C ILE A 256 16.14 5.43 -6.88
N ALA A 257 15.84 4.60 -5.88
CA ALA A 257 16.28 4.84 -4.50
C ALA A 257 17.81 4.93 -4.41
N THR A 258 18.53 4.06 -5.12
CA THR A 258 19.99 4.09 -5.20
C THR A 258 20.49 5.42 -5.79
N ASP A 259 19.86 5.92 -6.85
CA ASP A 259 20.23 7.21 -7.46
C ASP A 259 19.89 8.43 -6.58
N ILE A 260 18.81 8.35 -5.78
CA ILE A 260 18.48 9.35 -4.75
C ILE A 260 19.56 9.38 -3.67
N ASP A 261 19.92 8.21 -3.14
CA ASP A 261 20.91 8.07 -2.06
C ASP A 261 22.31 8.51 -2.52
N ALA A 262 22.64 8.30 -3.79
CA ALA A 262 23.88 8.78 -4.40
C ALA A 262 23.83 10.27 -4.80
N HIS A 263 22.70 10.95 -4.60
CA HIS A 263 22.48 12.35 -4.99
C HIS A 263 22.69 12.62 -6.49
N HIS A 264 22.36 11.64 -7.34
CA HIS A 264 22.51 11.73 -8.79
C HIS A 264 21.34 12.41 -9.49
N ILE A 265 20.17 12.49 -8.85
CA ILE A 265 18.94 12.98 -9.45
C ILE A 265 18.31 14.09 -8.62
N ASP A 266 17.70 15.06 -9.30
CA ASP A 266 17.00 16.18 -8.68
C ASP A 266 15.47 16.04 -8.79
N SER A 267 14.95 15.26 -9.75
CA SER A 267 13.51 15.09 -9.96
C SER A 267 13.15 13.76 -10.60
N ILE A 268 11.91 13.33 -10.39
CA ILE A 268 11.33 12.11 -10.97
C ILE A 268 9.99 12.47 -11.63
N PHE A 269 9.77 11.96 -12.84
CA PHE A 269 8.51 12.06 -13.55
C PHE A 269 7.95 10.66 -13.82
N HIS A 270 6.88 10.32 -13.11
CA HIS A 270 6.07 9.13 -13.41
C HIS A 270 4.93 9.53 -14.35
N ILE A 271 5.04 9.17 -15.64
CA ILE A 271 4.24 9.76 -16.72
C ILE A 271 2.96 9.00 -17.09
N GLY A 272 2.34 8.33 -16.12
CA GLY A 272 1.11 7.55 -16.33
C GLY A 272 1.25 6.11 -15.82
N ASP A 273 0.11 5.42 -15.76
CA ASP A 273 0.00 4.03 -15.31
C ASP A 273 0.74 3.76 -13.99
N ILE A 274 0.22 4.39 -12.94
CA ILE A 274 0.90 4.52 -11.65
C ILE A 274 1.01 3.19 -10.91
N SER A 275 -0.11 2.67 -10.39
CA SER A 275 -0.11 1.46 -9.55
C SER A 275 -0.88 0.28 -10.15
N TYR A 276 -1.62 0.49 -11.24
CA TYR A 276 -2.60 -0.47 -11.78
C TYR A 276 -3.68 -0.91 -10.79
N ALA A 277 -3.95 -0.12 -9.74
CA ALA A 277 -5.01 -0.43 -8.77
C ALA A 277 -6.36 -0.70 -9.44
N THR A 278 -6.71 0.01 -10.53
CA THR A 278 -7.87 -0.28 -11.41
C THR A 278 -9.21 -0.53 -10.68
N GLY A 279 -9.38 0.05 -9.49
CA GLY A 279 -10.57 -0.10 -8.65
C GLY A 279 -10.43 -1.01 -7.44
N PHE A 280 -9.24 -1.56 -7.22
CA PHE A 280 -8.82 -2.27 -6.02
C PHE A 280 -8.00 -1.32 -5.13
N LEU A 281 -8.69 -0.57 -4.28
CA LEU A 281 -8.16 0.62 -3.60
C LEU A 281 -7.09 0.31 -2.55
N ALA A 282 -7.01 -0.92 -2.06
CA ALA A 282 -5.90 -1.38 -1.24
C ALA A 282 -4.54 -1.28 -1.97
N GLU A 283 -4.55 -1.31 -3.31
CA GLU A 283 -3.36 -1.23 -4.17
C GLU A 283 -2.93 0.20 -4.52
N PHE A 284 -3.62 1.21 -3.98
CA PHE A 284 -3.27 2.62 -4.19
C PHE A 284 -2.30 3.17 -3.11
N PHE A 285 -2.25 2.54 -1.93
CA PHE A 285 -1.59 3.06 -0.73
C PHE A 285 -0.28 2.34 -0.37
#